data_AF-A0A0D6N5Z6-F1
#
_entry.id   AF-A0A0D6N5Z6-F1
#
_cell.length_a   1.000
_cell.length_b   1.000
_cell.length_c   1.000
_cell.angle_alpha   90.00
_cell.angle_beta   90.00
_cell.angle_gamma   90.00
#
_symmetry.space_group_name_H-M   'P 1'
#
loop_
_entity.id
_entity.type
_entity.pdbx_description
1 polymer ?
#
loop_
_entity_poly.entity_id
_entity_poly.type
_entity_poly.pdbx_seq_one_letter_code
_entity_poly.pdbx_strand_id
1 'polypeptide(L)'
;MSKLPISRRGVLASPLFATAAAVPAIAAPSPAEEPDAALLEALARYWQAERAVLAMEAGVEPPATSPAYPAWEAKFDALISQRSKAIAQMADLRAMTAEGQQGKATVLERHLPLCLRWYDCGDDPEIKLALSLARDVGRNAA
;
A
#
# COMPACT_ATOMS: atom_id res chain seq x y z
N MET A 1 19.91 -49.02 10.68
CA MET A 1 20.39 -49.76 9.49
C MET A 1 20.22 -48.83 8.30
N SER A 2 21.23 -47.99 8.05
CA SER A 2 22.25 -48.19 7.00
C SER A 2 21.74 -47.71 5.64
N LYS A 3 22.03 -46.44 5.33
CA LYS A 3 21.95 -45.87 3.97
C LYS A 3 23.32 -45.95 3.31
N LEU A 4 23.28 -46.00 1.96
CA LEU A 4 24.34 -45.99 0.94
C LEU A 4 24.70 -47.40 0.39
N PRO A 5 24.90 -47.57 -0.94
CA PRO A 5 25.78 -46.69 -1.73
C PRO A 5 25.38 -46.34 -3.19
N ILE A 6 26.17 -45.39 -3.67
CA ILE A 6 26.41 -44.83 -5.02
C ILE A 6 26.32 -45.85 -6.18
N SER A 7 25.85 -45.40 -7.35
CA SER A 7 26.42 -45.89 -8.63
C SER A 7 26.32 -44.86 -9.75
N ARG A 8 27.45 -44.69 -10.46
CA ARG A 8 27.67 -43.89 -11.67
C ARG A 8 27.42 -44.73 -12.93
N ARG A 9 27.33 -44.04 -14.08
CA ARG A 9 27.13 -44.52 -15.48
C ARG A 9 25.64 -44.60 -15.83
N GLY A 10 25.13 -43.93 -16.84
CA GLY A 10 25.70 -43.48 -18.11
C GLY A 10 24.69 -43.90 -19.18
N VAL A 11 24.53 -43.10 -20.24
CA VAL A 11 24.15 -43.48 -21.62
C VAL A 11 23.68 -42.21 -22.33
N LEU A 12 24.38 -41.91 -23.43
CA LEU A 12 24.00 -40.92 -24.43
C LEU A 12 22.80 -41.46 -25.21
N ALA A 13 21.78 -40.62 -25.41
CA ALA A 13 20.83 -40.77 -26.51
C ALA A 13 20.18 -39.41 -26.82
N SER A 14 20.65 -38.77 -27.88
CA SER A 14 19.93 -37.72 -28.61
C SER A 14 19.07 -38.39 -29.70
N PRO A 15 18.34 -37.64 -30.54
CA PRO A 15 17.14 -36.86 -30.25
C PRO A 15 15.97 -37.33 -31.16
N LEU A 16 14.72 -36.97 -30.88
CA LEU A 16 13.66 -37.04 -31.89
C LEU A 16 12.78 -35.79 -31.86
N PHE A 17 12.61 -35.23 -33.07
CA PHE A 17 11.89 -34.02 -33.40
C PHE A 17 10.44 -34.06 -32.90
N ALA A 18 10.06 -33.05 -32.13
CA ALA A 18 8.66 -32.73 -31.86
C ALA A 18 8.26 -31.55 -32.77
N THR A 19 7.32 -31.83 -33.66
CA THR A 19 6.64 -30.87 -34.54
C THR A 19 5.98 -29.79 -33.68
N ALA A 20 6.47 -28.55 -33.79
CA ALA A 20 5.83 -27.39 -33.20
C ALA A 20 4.52 -27.12 -33.97
N ALA A 21 3.39 -27.56 -33.41
CA ALA A 21 2.09 -27.01 -33.77
C ALA A 21 2.07 -25.57 -33.25
N ALA A 22 2.05 -24.61 -34.16
CA ALA A 22 1.84 -23.21 -33.84
C ALA A 22 0.43 -23.05 -33.24
N VAL A 23 0.36 -23.07 -31.92
CA VAL A 23 -0.84 -22.62 -31.19
C VAL A 23 -0.95 -21.12 -31.48
N PRO A 24 -2.10 -20.62 -31.95
CA PRO A 24 -2.28 -19.19 -32.09
C PRO A 24 -2.10 -18.58 -30.70
N ALA A 25 -1.13 -17.69 -30.56
CA ALA A 25 -0.98 -16.86 -29.38
C ALA A 25 -2.25 -16.01 -29.28
N ILE A 26 -3.23 -16.52 -28.53
CA ILE A 26 -4.32 -15.70 -28.02
C ILE A 26 -3.61 -14.65 -27.19
N ALA A 27 -3.59 -13.41 -27.68
CA ALA A 27 -3.13 -12.28 -26.93
C ALA A 27 -3.85 -12.33 -25.59
N ALA A 28 -3.11 -12.68 -24.53
CA ALA A 28 -3.64 -12.61 -23.19
C ALA A 28 -4.14 -11.18 -23.02
N PRO A 29 -5.37 -10.97 -22.54
CA PRO A 29 -5.78 -9.63 -22.15
C PRO A 29 -4.70 -9.12 -21.20
N SER A 30 -4.11 -7.97 -21.53
CA SER A 30 -3.30 -7.21 -20.57
C SER A 30 -4.08 -7.20 -19.26
N PRO A 31 -3.46 -7.54 -18.10
CA PRO A 31 -4.20 -7.52 -16.85
C PRO A 31 -4.86 -6.16 -16.77
N ALA A 32 -6.19 -6.13 -16.88
CA ALA A 32 -6.94 -4.90 -16.69
C ALA A 32 -6.50 -4.42 -15.32
N GLU A 33 -5.88 -3.23 -15.26
CA GLU A 33 -5.54 -2.63 -13.98
C GLU A 33 -6.80 -2.70 -13.13
N GLU A 34 -6.74 -3.47 -12.04
CA GLU A 34 -7.89 -3.64 -11.18
C GLU A 34 -8.37 -2.25 -10.78
N PRO A 35 -9.69 -1.97 -10.87
CA PRO A 35 -10.21 -0.68 -10.48
C PRO A 35 -9.74 -0.38 -9.05
N ASP A 36 -9.23 0.83 -8.84
CA ASP A 36 -8.67 1.31 -7.58
C ASP A 36 -7.35 0.66 -7.10
N ALA A 37 -6.63 -0.13 -7.90
CA ALA A 37 -5.38 -0.77 -7.46
C ALA A 37 -4.38 0.20 -6.80
N ALA A 38 -4.11 1.34 -7.43
CA ALA A 38 -3.23 2.37 -6.88
C ALA A 38 -3.78 3.02 -5.59
N LEU A 39 -5.11 3.14 -5.48
CA LEU A 39 -5.77 3.68 -4.28
C LEU A 39 -5.63 2.69 -3.12
N LEU A 40 -5.85 1.40 -3.37
CA LEU A 40 -5.69 0.34 -2.38
C LEU A 40 -4.23 0.20 -1.94
N GLU A 41 -3.26 0.41 -2.83
CA GLU A 41 -1.85 0.47 -2.48
C GLU A 41 -1.54 1.67 -1.57
N ALA A 42 -2.07 2.86 -1.90
CA ALA A 42 -1.93 4.05 -1.04
C ALA A 42 -2.57 3.81 0.34
N LEU A 43 -3.74 3.17 0.39
CA LEU A 43 -4.42 2.80 1.63
C LEU A 43 -3.60 1.80 2.46
N ALA A 44 -2.98 0.80 1.82
CA ALA A 44 -2.09 -0.14 2.49
C ALA A 44 -0.88 0.56 3.11
N ARG A 45 -0.25 1.49 2.39
CA ARG A 45 0.87 2.30 2.89
C ARG A 45 0.46 3.20 4.04
N TYR A 46 -0.73 3.80 3.97
CA TYR A 46 -1.31 4.55 5.09
C TYR A 46 -1.43 3.66 6.34
N TRP A 47 -2.06 2.49 6.23
CA TRP A 47 -2.26 1.61 7.38
C TRP A 47 -0.95 1.04 7.94
N GLN A 48 0.05 0.82 7.10
CA GLN A 48 1.39 0.43 7.54
C GLN A 48 2.03 1.53 8.38
N ALA A 49 2.00 2.79 7.91
CA ALA A 49 2.55 3.92 8.63
C ALA A 49 1.79 4.16 9.95
N GLU A 50 0.46 4.13 9.92
CA GLU A 50 -0.39 4.32 11.11
C GLU A 50 -0.08 3.28 12.20
N ARG A 51 0.00 2.00 11.84
CA ARG A 51 0.35 0.95 12.81
C ARG A 51 1.77 1.15 13.38
N ALA A 52 2.71 1.62 12.58
CA ALA A 52 4.07 1.88 13.04
C ALA A 52 4.14 3.08 13.99
N VAL A 53 3.37 4.14 13.73
CA VAL A 53 3.20 5.29 14.65
C VAL A 53 2.64 4.81 15.98
N LEU A 54 1.51 4.10 15.96
CA LEU A 54 0.88 3.58 17.18
C LEU A 54 1.81 2.65 17.96
N ALA A 55 2.62 1.84 17.27
CA ALA A 55 3.60 0.97 17.92
C ALA A 55 4.74 1.76 18.59
N MET A 56 5.15 2.91 18.01
CA MET A 56 6.12 3.80 18.64
C MET A 56 5.53 4.55 19.83
N GLU A 57 4.28 5.02 19.73
CA GLU A 57 3.56 5.71 20.82
C GLU A 57 3.28 4.77 22.01
N ALA A 58 3.02 3.50 21.75
CA ALA A 58 2.87 2.48 22.79
C ALA A 58 4.21 2.04 23.41
N GLY A 59 5.32 2.36 22.74
CA GLY A 59 6.68 2.05 23.20
C GLY A 59 7.18 3.04 24.26
N VAL A 60 8.36 2.75 24.81
CA VAL A 60 9.04 3.70 25.70
C VAL A 60 9.80 4.71 24.84
N GLU A 61 9.35 5.95 24.88
CA GLU A 61 10.10 7.08 24.34
C GLU A 61 11.43 7.25 25.11
N PRO A 62 12.58 7.30 24.42
CA PRO A 62 13.85 7.55 25.08
C PRO A 62 13.86 8.98 25.68
N PRO A 63 14.53 9.22 26.82
CA PRO A 63 14.68 10.57 27.34
C PRO A 63 15.35 11.49 26.32
N ALA A 64 14.95 12.76 26.24
CA ALA A 64 15.54 13.75 25.32
C ALA A 64 17.08 13.92 25.48
N THR A 65 17.61 13.59 26.65
CA THR A 65 19.06 13.60 26.92
C THR A 65 19.78 12.34 26.40
N SER A 66 19.05 11.33 25.94
CA SER A 66 19.60 10.08 25.44
C SER A 66 20.22 10.28 24.06
N PRO A 67 21.40 9.69 23.77
CA PRO A 67 21.96 9.72 22.43
C PRO A 67 21.07 9.00 21.39
N ALA A 68 20.13 8.16 21.82
CA ALA A 68 19.17 7.50 20.94
C ALA A 68 17.96 8.36 20.54
N TYR A 69 17.71 9.47 21.26
CA TYR A 69 16.53 10.30 21.04
C TYR A 69 16.43 10.89 19.62
N PRO A 70 17.50 11.48 19.04
CA PRO A 70 17.40 12.05 17.69
C PRO A 70 17.04 11.01 16.62
N ALA A 71 17.52 9.78 16.76
CA ALA A 71 17.19 8.70 15.83
C ALA A 71 15.75 8.20 16.00
N TRP A 72 15.26 8.19 17.24
CA TRP A 72 13.87 7.85 17.54
C TRP A 72 12.92 8.93 16.98
N GLU A 73 13.21 10.21 17.23
CA GLU A 73 12.44 11.36 16.76
C GLU A 73 12.39 11.41 15.23
N ALA A 74 13.54 11.29 14.56
CA ALA A 74 13.60 11.26 13.09
C ALA A 74 12.79 10.09 12.49
N LYS A 75 12.76 8.93 13.16
CA LYS A 75 11.93 7.80 12.74
C LYS A 75 10.45 8.11 12.91
N PHE A 76 10.06 8.74 14.02
CA PHE A 76 8.68 9.14 14.27
C PHE A 76 8.21 10.13 13.19
N ASP A 77 8.98 11.20 12.95
CA ASP A 77 8.69 12.20 11.92
C ASP A 77 8.57 11.60 10.51
N ALA A 78 9.45 10.64 10.18
CA ALA A 78 9.39 9.94 8.90
C ALA A 78 8.08 9.16 8.73
N LEU A 79 7.58 8.51 9.79
CA LEU A 79 6.30 7.79 9.76
C LEU A 79 5.11 8.74 9.63
N ILE A 80 5.14 9.87 10.35
CA ILE A 80 4.11 10.92 10.22
C ILE A 80 4.10 11.46 8.78
N SER A 81 5.27 11.77 8.22
CA SER A 81 5.39 12.22 6.83
C SER A 81 4.89 11.18 5.83
N GLN A 82 5.22 9.89 6.03
CA GLN A 82 4.74 8.80 5.19
C GLN A 82 3.22 8.68 5.22
N ARG A 83 2.61 8.78 6.42
CA ARG A 83 1.16 8.76 6.60
C ARG A 83 0.50 9.93 5.85
N SER A 84 0.97 11.16 6.05
CA SER A 84 0.44 12.35 5.36
C SER A 84 0.57 12.26 3.85
N LYS A 85 1.69 11.74 3.33
CA LYS A 85 1.89 11.51 1.89
C LYS A 85 0.90 10.49 1.33
N ALA A 86 0.61 9.42 2.06
CA ALA A 86 -0.39 8.44 1.64
C ALA A 86 -1.80 9.04 1.58
N ILE A 87 -2.18 9.88 2.56
CA ILE A 87 -3.47 10.60 2.55
C ILE A 87 -3.55 11.53 1.35
N ALA A 88 -2.51 12.31 1.07
CA ALA A 88 -2.45 13.18 -0.10
C ALA A 88 -2.61 12.39 -1.41
N GLN A 89 -1.91 11.26 -1.55
CA GLN A 89 -2.04 10.40 -2.73
C GLN A 89 -3.45 9.81 -2.87
N MET A 90 -4.09 9.38 -1.78
CA MET A 90 -5.48 8.92 -1.82
C MET A 90 -6.44 10.05 -2.25
N ALA A 91 -6.16 11.30 -1.91
CA ALA A 91 -6.97 12.43 -2.35
C ALA A 91 -6.90 12.66 -3.87
N ASP A 92 -5.74 12.42 -4.47
CA ASP A 92 -5.50 12.59 -5.91
C ASP A 92 -6.05 11.42 -6.75
N LEU A 93 -6.19 10.23 -6.15
CA LEU A 93 -6.70 9.04 -6.82
C LEU A 93 -8.22 8.98 -6.74
N ARG A 94 -8.89 8.60 -7.83
CA ARG A 94 -10.35 8.38 -7.86
C ARG A 94 -10.69 7.04 -7.21
N ALA A 95 -11.75 6.98 -6.40
CA ALA A 95 -12.38 5.73 -5.98
C ALA A 95 -13.52 5.37 -6.95
N MET A 96 -13.34 4.28 -7.70
CA MET A 96 -14.30 3.72 -8.64
C MET A 96 -15.19 2.65 -8.01
N THR A 97 -14.74 2.05 -6.90
CA THR A 97 -15.41 0.96 -6.20
C THR A 97 -15.96 1.40 -4.84
N ALA A 98 -16.92 0.64 -4.31
CA ALA A 98 -17.40 0.85 -2.95
C ALA A 98 -16.31 0.63 -1.90
N GLU A 99 -15.38 -0.31 -2.15
CA GLU A 99 -14.23 -0.56 -1.29
C GLU A 99 -13.28 0.64 -1.24
N GLY A 100 -12.94 1.21 -2.40
CA GLY A 100 -12.13 2.42 -2.48
C GLY A 100 -12.76 3.60 -1.74
N GLN A 101 -14.08 3.78 -1.90
CA GLN A 101 -14.83 4.83 -1.19
C GLN A 101 -14.82 4.61 0.32
N GLN A 102 -15.09 3.38 0.77
CA GLN A 102 -15.06 3.01 2.19
C GLN A 102 -13.67 3.19 2.80
N GLY A 103 -12.62 2.86 2.04
CA GLY A 103 -11.23 3.09 2.44
C GLY A 103 -10.95 4.56 2.74
N LYS A 104 -11.32 5.47 1.82
CA LYS A 104 -11.20 6.92 2.05
C LYS A 104 -12.03 7.39 3.24
N ALA A 105 -13.28 6.93 3.36
CA ALA A 105 -14.17 7.30 4.46
C ALA A 105 -13.58 6.93 5.82
N THR A 106 -13.04 5.72 5.95
CA THR A 106 -12.44 5.22 7.19
C THR A 106 -11.23 6.07 7.62
N VAL A 107 -10.40 6.49 6.67
CA VAL A 107 -9.25 7.38 6.94
C VAL A 107 -9.74 8.75 7.42
N LEU A 108 -10.79 9.29 6.79
CA LEU A 108 -11.37 10.58 7.14
C LEU A 108 -12.00 10.59 8.53
N GLU A 109 -12.77 9.56 8.89
CA GLU A 109 -13.39 9.45 10.21
C GLU A 109 -12.34 9.53 11.33
N ARG A 110 -11.13 9.03 11.07
CA ARG A 110 -10.03 9.04 12.03
C ARG A 110 -9.30 10.37 12.12
N HIS A 111 -9.03 11.02 10.98
CA HIS A 111 -8.12 12.18 10.94
C HIS A 111 -8.83 13.53 10.79
N LEU A 112 -9.96 13.59 10.10
CA LEU A 112 -10.67 14.85 9.85
C LEU A 112 -11.06 15.58 11.14
N PRO A 113 -11.54 14.91 12.22
CA PRO A 113 -11.83 15.59 13.48
C PRO A 113 -10.61 16.22 14.14
N LEU A 114 -9.41 15.66 13.92
CA LEU A 114 -8.17 16.20 14.45
C LEU A 114 -7.76 17.44 13.66
N CYS A 115 -7.78 17.38 12.33
CA CYS A 115 -7.45 18.53 11.48
C CYS A 115 -8.40 19.70 11.74
N LEU A 116 -9.70 19.46 11.85
CA LEU A 116 -10.69 20.52 12.12
C LEU A 116 -10.56 21.18 13.51
N ARG A 117 -9.88 20.54 14.47
CA ARG A 117 -9.62 21.13 15.79
C ARG A 117 -8.50 22.16 15.76
N TRP A 118 -7.58 22.06 14.81
CA TRP A 118 -6.45 22.97 14.67
C TRP A 118 -6.73 23.88 13.47
N TYR A 119 -6.90 25.19 13.73
CA TYR A 119 -7.49 26.19 12.82
C TYR A 119 -6.73 26.48 11.50
N ASP A 120 -5.69 25.72 11.15
CA ASP A 120 -4.86 25.97 9.96
C ASP A 120 -5.18 24.99 8.83
N CYS A 121 -6.31 25.22 8.15
CA CYS A 121 -6.93 24.26 7.25
C CYS A 121 -6.67 24.51 5.75
N GLY A 122 -5.69 25.36 5.41
CA GLY A 122 -5.54 25.89 4.05
C GLY A 122 -5.11 24.86 3.00
N ASP A 123 -4.40 23.80 3.39
CA ASP A 123 -3.82 22.83 2.46
C ASP A 123 -3.86 21.37 2.94
N ASP A 124 -4.69 21.07 3.94
CA ASP A 124 -4.68 19.78 4.61
C ASP A 124 -5.06 18.61 3.68
N PRO A 125 -4.27 17.52 3.68
CA PRO A 125 -4.55 16.36 2.85
C PRO A 125 -5.88 15.69 3.21
N GLU A 126 -6.32 15.77 4.47
CA GLU A 126 -7.62 15.26 4.92
C GLU A 126 -8.79 16.03 4.32
N ILE A 127 -8.70 17.37 4.21
CA ILE A 127 -9.75 18.19 3.60
C ILE A 127 -9.83 17.88 2.11
N LYS A 128 -8.68 17.76 1.44
CA LYS A 128 -8.61 17.33 0.03
C LYS A 128 -9.21 15.93 -0.15
N LEU A 129 -8.91 15.00 0.76
CA LEU A 129 -9.46 13.64 0.72
C LEU A 129 -10.99 13.64 0.91
N ALA A 130 -11.54 14.49 1.80
CA ALA A 130 -12.98 14.63 2.00
C ALA A 130 -13.69 15.14 0.75
N LEU A 131 -13.13 16.19 0.12
CA LEU A 131 -13.66 16.71 -1.15
C LEU A 131 -13.54 15.70 -2.29
N SER A 132 -12.45 14.92 -2.31
CA SER A 132 -12.24 13.82 -3.27
C SER A 132 -13.32 12.74 -3.12
N LEU A 133 -13.55 12.25 -1.89
CA LEU A 133 -14.61 11.27 -1.61
C LEU A 133 -16.00 11.79 -2.01
N ALA A 134 -16.33 13.04 -1.71
CA ALA A 134 -17.61 13.64 -2.09
C ALA A 134 -17.83 13.63 -3.62
N ARG A 135 -16.78 13.91 -4.40
CA ARG A 135 -16.84 13.83 -5.87
C ARG A 135 -16.99 12.39 -6.37
N ASP A 136 -16.30 11.44 -5.73
CA ASP A 136 -16.37 10.03 -6.09
C ASP A 136 -17.79 9.47 -5.87
N VAL A 137 -18.41 9.80 -4.74
CA VAL A 137 -19.80 9.40 -4.44
C VAL A 137 -20.78 10.05 -5.40
N GLY A 138 -20.66 11.36 -5.64
CA GLY A 138 -21.58 12.09 -6.53
C GLY A 138 -21.54 11.62 -7.98
N ARG A 139 -20.37 11.17 -8.48
CA ARG A 139 -20.22 10.65 -9.84
C ARG A 139 -20.70 9.21 -10.01
N ASN A 140 -20.65 8.40 -8.97
CA ASN A 140 -21.09 7.00 -9.04
C ASN A 140 -22.60 6.84 -8.76
N ALA A 141 -23.26 7.90 -8.26
CA ALA A 141 -24.72 7.95 -8.07
C ALA A 141 -25.49 8.49 -9.30
N ALA A 142 -24.79 9.04 -10.30
CA ALA A 142 -25.35 9.62 -11.54
C ALA A 142 -25.21 8.65 -12.72
#